data_AF-A0A1Q7YCQ0-F1
#
_entry.id   AF-A0A1Q7YCQ0-F1
#
_cell.length_a   1.000
_cell.length_b   1.000
_cell.length_c   1.000
_cell.angle_alpha   90.00
_cell.angle_beta   90.00
_cell.angle_gamma   90.00
#
_symmetry.space_group_name_H-M   'P 1'
#
loop_
_entity.id
_entity.type
_entity.pdbx_description
1 polymer ?
#
loop_
_entity_poly.entity_id
_entity_poly.type
_entity_poly.pdbx_seq_one_letter_code
_entity_poly.pdbx_strand_id
1 'polypeptide(L)'
;MFFLGFAESIQLVPDGTLILHIIIVLIMMFILNRTLFKPINRILEEREKRTRGRSNEAQDILRRVEEKLRHYESALREERAEGYRLMEQVRAEAMRQRQKKLNGVREEVSQLIATEKANIDSQAKSSRAVLQRDSRSFAADIGAQILHRPLSERIISEVEPHV
;
A
#
# COMPACT_ATOMS: atom_id res chain seq x y z
N MET A 1 -54.25 -21.02 -77.96
CA MET A 1 -53.47 -20.19 -78.90
C MET A 1 -54.37 -19.05 -79.35
N PHE A 2 -54.37 -17.93 -78.63
CA PHE A 2 -55.15 -16.74 -78.97
C PHE A 2 -54.18 -15.66 -79.45
N PHE A 3 -53.90 -15.69 -80.75
CA PHE A 3 -53.27 -14.58 -81.46
C PHE A 3 -54.39 -13.60 -81.81
N LEU A 4 -54.43 -12.46 -81.14
CA LEU A 4 -55.15 -11.29 -81.64
C LEU A 4 -54.11 -10.30 -82.12
N GLY A 5 -54.09 -10.11 -83.44
CA GLY A 5 -53.20 -9.20 -84.13
C GLY A 5 -53.47 -7.76 -83.72
N PHE A 6 -52.43 -7.10 -83.24
CA PHE A 6 -52.37 -5.64 -83.14
C PHE A 6 -51.82 -5.11 -84.46
N ALA A 7 -52.70 -4.68 -85.34
CA ALA A 7 -52.37 -3.84 -86.48
C ALA A 7 -53.57 -2.97 -86.84
N GLU A 8 -53.92 -2.03 -85.97
CA GLU A 8 -54.67 -0.83 -86.36
C GLU A 8 -54.03 0.42 -85.75
N SER A 9 -53.86 1.41 -86.62
CA SER A 9 -53.50 2.83 -86.41
C SER A 9 -52.78 3.22 -85.12
N ILE A 10 -51.53 3.69 -85.27
CA ILE A 10 -50.91 4.59 -84.30
C ILE A 10 -51.71 5.91 -84.33
N GLN A 11 -52.78 5.98 -83.54
CA GLN A 11 -53.46 7.23 -83.21
C GLN A 11 -52.58 7.99 -82.23
N LEU A 12 -51.84 8.97 -82.76
CA LEU A 12 -51.02 9.92 -81.98
C LEU A 12 -51.90 11.03 -81.38
N VAL A 13 -53.11 10.69 -80.93
CA VAL A 13 -54.05 11.62 -80.28
C VAL A 13 -54.22 11.15 -78.83
N PRO A 14 -53.91 11.99 -77.84
CA PRO A 14 -54.03 11.59 -76.44
C PRO A 14 -55.51 11.48 -76.07
N ASP A 15 -56.07 10.27 -76.22
CA ASP A 15 -57.40 9.94 -75.72
C ASP A 15 -57.38 9.80 -74.19
N GLY A 16 -58.54 9.99 -73.54
CA GLY A 16 -58.69 9.91 -72.08
C GLY A 16 -58.27 8.57 -71.46
N THR A 17 -58.05 7.55 -72.28
CA THR A 17 -57.43 6.27 -71.91
C THR A 17 -55.99 6.43 -71.40
N LEU A 18 -55.23 7.43 -71.86
CA LEU A 18 -53.88 7.70 -71.38
C LEU A 18 -53.90 8.19 -69.93
N ILE A 19 -54.86 9.05 -69.58
CA ILE A 19 -55.08 9.50 -68.20
C ILE A 19 -55.48 8.32 -67.31
N LEU A 20 -56.37 7.44 -67.80
CA LEU A 20 -56.73 6.20 -67.10
C LEU A 20 -55.53 5.28 -66.87
N HIS A 21 -54.64 5.13 -67.87
CA HIS A 21 -53.41 4.35 -67.74
C HIS A 21 -52.43 4.96 -66.73
N ILE A 22 -52.29 6.29 -66.69
CA ILE A 22 -51.46 6.96 -65.67
C ILE A 22 -52.03 6.69 -64.27
N ILE A 23 -53.35 6.83 -64.09
CA ILE A 23 -54.00 6.58 -62.80
C ILE A 23 -53.76 5.14 -62.34
N ILE A 24 -53.91 4.14 -63.22
CA ILE A 24 -53.70 2.75 -62.81
C ILE A 24 -52.24 2.44 -62.49
N VAL A 25 -51.27 3.02 -63.21
CA VAL A 25 -49.84 2.90 -62.90
C VAL A 25 -49.52 3.56 -61.56
N LEU A 26 -50.09 4.74 -61.28
CA LEU A 26 -49.90 5.41 -59.98
C LEU A 26 -50.50 4.61 -58.82
N ILE A 27 -51.70 4.05 -58.99
CA ILE A 27 -52.33 3.18 -57.99
C ILE A 27 -51.48 1.92 -57.78
N MET A 28 -51.02 1.28 -58.85
CA MET A 28 -50.13 0.11 -58.78
C MET A 28 -48.83 0.45 -58.05
N MET A 29 -48.19 1.57 -58.39
CA MET A 29 -46.96 2.04 -57.75
C MET A 29 -47.19 2.28 -56.26
N PHE A 30 -48.32 2.89 -55.88
CA PHE A 30 -48.66 3.13 -54.48
C PHE A 30 -48.88 1.84 -53.70
N ILE A 31 -49.62 0.89 -54.29
CA ILE A 31 -49.85 -0.44 -53.71
C ILE A 31 -48.50 -1.13 -53.51
N LEU A 32 -47.66 -1.21 -54.56
CA LEU A 32 -46.38 -1.90 -54.53
C LEU A 32 -45.38 -1.24 -53.57
N ASN A 33 -45.37 0.09 -53.48
CA ASN A 33 -44.57 0.83 -52.51
C ASN A 33 -44.93 0.43 -51.08
N ARG A 34 -46.23 0.33 -50.78
CA ARG A 34 -46.71 -0.01 -49.45
C ARG A 34 -46.59 -1.50 -49.13
N THR A 35 -46.81 -2.40 -50.09
CA THR A 35 -46.82 -3.86 -49.86
C THR A 35 -45.46 -4.53 -50.04
N LEU A 36 -44.56 -3.99 -50.86
CA LEU A 36 -43.31 -4.66 -51.22
C LEU A 36 -42.07 -3.85 -50.85
N PHE A 37 -41.94 -2.62 -51.35
CA PHE A 37 -40.71 -1.83 -51.14
C PHE A 37 -40.48 -1.46 -49.68
N LYS A 38 -41.52 -1.01 -48.98
CA LYS A 38 -41.43 -0.63 -47.56
C LYS A 38 -41.04 -1.82 -46.64
N PRO A 39 -41.68 -3.01 -46.73
CA PRO A 39 -41.26 -4.15 -45.90
C PRO A 39 -39.88 -4.70 -46.26
N ILE A 40 -39.50 -4.72 -47.55
CA ILE A 40 -38.17 -5.18 -47.96
C ILE A 40 -37.08 -4.28 -47.39
N ASN A 41 -37.21 -2.96 -47.52
CA ASN A 41 -36.24 -2.02 -46.97
C ASN A 41 -36.13 -2.13 -45.45
N ARG A 42 -37.25 -2.33 -44.75
CA ARG A 42 -37.25 -2.55 -43.30
C ARG A 42 -36.46 -3.82 -42.91
N ILE A 43 -36.62 -4.92 -43.65
CA ILE A 43 -35.88 -6.17 -43.40
C ILE A 43 -34.38 -6.00 -43.68
N LEU A 44 -34.02 -5.27 -44.75
CA LEU A 44 -32.62 -4.98 -45.08
C LEU A 44 -31.97 -4.12 -43.98
N GLU A 45 -32.62 -3.04 -43.55
CA GLU A 45 -32.14 -2.21 -42.45
C GLU A 45 -32.02 -3.00 -41.14
N GLU A 46 -32.97 -3.88 -40.86
CA GLU A 46 -32.94 -4.71 -39.65
C GLU A 46 -31.81 -5.73 -39.69
N ARG A 47 -31.54 -6.36 -40.86
CA ARG A 47 -30.38 -7.25 -41.04
C ARG A 47 -29.06 -6.50 -40.93
N GLU A 48 -28.96 -5.30 -41.51
CA GLU A 48 -27.78 -4.46 -41.43
C GLU A 48 -27.52 -4.01 -39.98
N LYS A 49 -28.57 -3.55 -39.27
CA LYS A 49 -28.51 -3.19 -37.85
C LYS A 49 -28.14 -4.38 -36.98
N ARG A 50 -28.71 -5.57 -37.19
CA ARG A 50 -28.34 -6.78 -36.44
C ARG A 50 -26.89 -7.19 -36.70
N THR A 51 -26.39 -7.06 -37.92
CA THR A 51 -25.02 -7.47 -38.27
C THR A 51 -23.99 -6.47 -37.76
N ARG A 52 -24.16 -5.18 -38.07
CA ARG A 52 -23.29 -4.11 -37.58
C ARG A 52 -23.40 -3.91 -36.07
N GLY A 53 -24.61 -4.01 -35.52
CA GLY A 53 -24.86 -3.92 -34.09
C GLY A 53 -24.11 -5.00 -33.30
N ARG A 54 -24.15 -6.25 -33.76
CA ARG A 54 -23.37 -7.34 -33.13
C ARG A 54 -21.86 -7.11 -33.21
N SER A 55 -21.37 -6.57 -34.32
CA SER A 55 -19.94 -6.24 -34.47
C SER A 55 -19.51 -5.11 -33.52
N ASN A 56 -20.32 -4.04 -33.43
CA ASN A 56 -20.04 -2.91 -32.55
C ASN A 56 -20.15 -3.32 -31.08
N GLU A 57 -21.17 -4.09 -30.71
CA GLU A 57 -21.35 -4.60 -29.36
C GLU A 57 -20.17 -5.51 -28.94
N ALA A 58 -19.70 -6.38 -29.84
CA ALA A 58 -18.51 -7.20 -29.59
C ALA A 58 -17.26 -6.33 -29.38
N GLN A 59 -17.04 -5.30 -30.20
CA GLN A 59 -15.92 -4.37 -30.04
C GLN A 59 -16.01 -3.60 -28.72
N ASP A 60 -17.19 -3.13 -28.34
CA ASP A 60 -17.39 -2.42 -27.07
C ASP A 60 -17.20 -3.35 -25.87
N ILE A 61 -17.63 -4.61 -25.95
CA ILE A 61 -17.34 -5.62 -24.92
C ILE A 61 -15.83 -5.82 -24.80
N LEU A 62 -15.12 -6.02 -25.91
CA LEU A 62 -13.66 -6.19 -25.90
C LEU A 62 -12.95 -4.97 -25.30
N ARG A 63 -13.34 -3.75 -25.70
CA ARG A 63 -12.79 -2.51 -25.15
C ARG A 63 -13.02 -2.41 -23.65
N ARG A 64 -14.24 -2.71 -23.17
CA ARG A 64 -14.57 -2.71 -21.73
C ARG A 64 -13.79 -3.77 -20.96
N VAL A 65 -13.57 -4.95 -21.54
CA VAL A 65 -12.76 -6.01 -20.92
C VAL A 65 -11.31 -5.57 -20.81
N GLU A 66 -10.75 -4.98 -21.87
CA GLU A 66 -9.38 -4.49 -21.88
C GLU A 66 -9.18 -3.33 -20.88
N GLU A 67 -10.12 -2.39 -20.80
CA GLU A 67 -10.12 -1.33 -19.78
C GLU A 67 -10.16 -1.90 -18.36
N LYS A 68 -11.07 -2.84 -18.10
CA LYS A 68 -11.17 -3.51 -16.79
C LYS A 68 -9.91 -4.28 -16.43
N LEU A 69 -9.30 -4.97 -17.39
CA LEU A 69 -8.03 -5.67 -17.19
C LEU A 69 -6.91 -4.69 -16.85
N ARG A 70 -6.78 -3.59 -17.61
CA ARG A 70 -5.80 -2.54 -17.31
C ARG A 70 -5.98 -1.98 -15.91
N HIS A 71 -7.20 -1.65 -15.52
CA HIS A 71 -7.51 -1.14 -14.18
C HIS A 71 -7.21 -2.16 -13.08
N TYR A 72 -7.55 -3.43 -13.31
CA TYR A 72 -7.25 -4.51 -12.37
C TYR A 72 -5.74 -4.72 -12.21
N GLU A 73 -4.99 -4.75 -13.30
CA GLU A 73 -3.53 -4.88 -13.27
C GLU A 73 -2.84 -3.68 -12.65
N SER A 74 -3.36 -2.45 -12.85
CA SER A 74 -2.82 -1.27 -12.18
C SER A 74 -3.11 -1.30 -10.68
N ALA A 75 -4.34 -1.64 -10.28
CA ALA A 75 -4.71 -1.75 -8.86
C ALA A 75 -3.86 -2.81 -8.15
N LEU A 76 -3.67 -3.98 -8.77
CA LEU A 76 -2.85 -5.05 -8.23
C LEU A 76 -1.37 -4.65 -8.08
N ARG A 77 -0.85 -3.84 -9.01
CA ARG A 77 0.51 -3.30 -8.91
C ARG A 77 0.64 -2.29 -7.77
N GLU A 78 -0.33 -1.40 -7.63
CA GLU A 78 -0.35 -0.40 -6.56
C GLU A 78 -0.46 -1.07 -5.20
N GLU A 79 -1.40 -1.99 -5.01
CA GLU A 79 -1.56 -2.73 -3.74
C GLU A 79 -0.30 -3.52 -3.36
N ARG A 80 0.39 -4.12 -4.33
CA ARG A 80 1.68 -4.79 -4.08
C ARG A 80 2.74 -3.79 -3.65
N ALA A 81 2.83 -2.64 -4.32
CA ALA A 81 3.78 -1.59 -3.97
C ALA A 81 3.52 -1.04 -2.55
N GLU A 82 2.26 -0.77 -2.22
CA GLU A 82 1.84 -0.38 -0.87
C GLU A 82 2.17 -1.46 0.17
N GLY A 83 1.89 -2.73 -0.15
CA GLY A 83 2.25 -3.86 0.70
C GLY A 83 3.75 -3.93 0.99
N TYR A 84 4.60 -3.77 -0.03
CA TYR A 84 6.05 -3.71 0.17
C TYR A 84 6.49 -2.50 1.01
N ARG A 85 5.87 -1.33 0.79
CA ARG A 85 6.16 -0.12 1.59
C ARG A 85 5.78 -0.32 3.05
N LEU A 86 4.64 -0.94 3.33
CA LEU A 86 4.21 -1.26 4.69
C LEU A 86 5.17 -2.24 5.36
N MET A 87 5.58 -3.31 4.65
CA MET A 87 6.55 -4.28 5.17
C MET A 87 7.89 -3.62 5.49
N GLU A 88 8.37 -2.72 4.63
CA GLU A 88 9.61 -1.99 4.88
C GLU A 88 9.48 -1.04 6.07
N GLN A 89 8.34 -0.34 6.22
CA GLN A 89 8.07 0.51 7.37
C GLN A 89 8.07 -0.27 8.69
N VAL A 90 7.37 -1.41 8.72
CA VAL A 90 7.33 -2.29 9.90
C VAL A 90 8.73 -2.81 10.23
N ARG A 91 9.50 -3.21 9.23
CA ARG A 91 10.88 -3.68 9.43
C ARG A 91 11.79 -2.57 9.96
N ALA A 92 11.71 -1.37 9.38
CA ALA A 92 12.47 -0.21 9.82
C ALA A 92 12.09 0.21 11.24
N GLU A 93 10.81 0.18 11.59
CA GLU A 93 10.34 0.44 12.96
C GLU A 93 10.84 -0.62 13.94
N ALA A 94 10.74 -1.92 13.61
CA ALA A 94 11.26 -2.99 14.44
C ALA A 94 12.77 -2.85 14.67
N MET A 95 13.55 -2.50 13.65
CA MET A 95 14.99 -2.24 13.78
C MET A 95 15.27 -1.03 14.68
N ARG A 96 14.53 0.07 14.53
CA ARG A 96 14.66 1.25 15.40
C ARG A 96 14.33 0.93 16.85
N GLN A 97 13.24 0.20 17.10
CA GLN A 97 12.85 -0.22 18.45
C GLN A 97 13.90 -1.15 19.07
N ARG A 98 14.43 -2.11 18.29
CA ARG A 98 15.52 -2.98 18.74
C ARG A 98 16.77 -2.17 19.10
N GLN A 99 17.16 -1.23 18.25
CA GLN A 99 18.32 -0.37 18.52
C GLN A 99 18.10 0.50 19.76
N LYS A 100 16.91 1.06 19.93
CA LYS A 100 16.55 1.87 21.11
C LYS A 100 16.64 1.04 22.39
N LYS A 101 16.11 -0.19 22.40
CA LYS A 101 16.23 -1.11 23.53
C LYS A 101 17.68 -1.46 23.83
N LEU A 102 18.47 -1.80 22.82
CA LEU A 102 19.89 -2.11 22.98
C LEU A 102 20.69 -0.93 23.54
N ASN A 103 20.42 0.28 23.06
CA ASN A 103 21.05 1.49 23.57
C ASN A 103 20.66 1.76 25.03
N GLY A 104 19.38 1.63 25.38
CA GLY A 104 18.91 1.78 26.76
C GLY A 104 19.58 0.78 27.71
N VAL A 105 19.62 -0.50 27.34
CA VAL A 105 20.30 -1.53 28.14
C VAL A 105 21.81 -1.23 28.29
N ARG A 106 22.48 -0.77 27.22
CA ARG A 106 23.89 -0.38 27.31
C ARG A 106 24.13 0.79 28.25
N GLU A 107 23.23 1.78 28.22
CA GLU A 107 23.30 2.93 29.11
C GLU A 107 23.05 2.54 30.57
N GLU A 108 22.03 1.73 30.84
CA GLU A 108 21.76 1.16 32.17
C GLU A 108 22.94 0.36 32.70
N VAL A 109 23.53 -0.52 31.88
CA VAL A 109 24.71 -1.30 32.25
C VAL A 109 25.91 -0.39 32.52
N SER A 110 26.12 0.65 31.72
CA SER A 110 27.21 1.61 31.94
C SER A 110 27.04 2.38 33.24
N GLN A 111 25.81 2.82 33.56
CA GLN A 111 25.49 3.49 34.81
C GLN A 111 25.66 2.56 36.02
N LEU A 112 25.23 1.30 35.89
CA LEU A 112 25.43 0.28 36.92
C LEU A 112 26.92 0.04 37.19
N ILE A 113 27.73 -0.16 36.15
CA ILE A 113 29.18 -0.34 36.29
C ILE A 113 29.83 0.88 36.96
N ALA A 114 29.43 2.09 36.59
CA ALA A 114 29.96 3.31 37.19
C ALA A 114 29.60 3.41 38.69
N THR A 115 28.36 3.08 39.04
CA THR A 115 27.87 3.09 40.42
C THR A 115 28.57 2.03 41.28
N GLU A 116 28.68 0.80 40.77
CA GLU A 116 29.36 -0.29 41.48
C GLU A 116 30.85 0.00 41.67
N LYS A 117 31.53 0.60 40.68
CA LYS A 117 32.91 1.05 40.84
C LYS A 117 33.04 2.10 41.95
N ALA A 118 32.14 3.08 42.00
CA ALA A 118 32.14 4.09 43.06
C ALA A 118 31.89 3.46 44.46
N ASN A 119 31.00 2.47 44.54
CA ASN A 119 30.74 1.71 45.77
C ASN A 119 31.98 0.93 46.22
N ILE A 120 32.66 0.24 45.31
CA ILE A 120 33.90 -0.50 45.61
C ILE A 120 34.99 0.45 46.10
N ASP A 121 35.17 1.60 45.46
CA ASP A 121 36.17 2.59 45.88
C ASP A 121 35.87 3.15 47.29
N SER A 122 34.59 3.38 47.59
CA SER A 122 34.15 3.80 48.93
C SER A 122 34.43 2.72 49.98
N GLN A 123 34.06 1.47 49.70
CA GLN A 123 34.30 0.32 50.58
C GLN A 123 35.80 0.06 50.80
N ALA A 124 36.63 0.24 49.77
CA ALA A 124 38.07 0.13 49.88
C ALA A 124 38.66 1.21 50.80
N LYS A 125 38.17 2.46 50.68
CA LYS A 125 38.58 3.56 51.58
C LYS A 125 38.15 3.30 53.02
N SER A 126 36.91 2.88 53.26
CA SER A 126 36.43 2.58 54.63
C SER A 126 37.19 1.42 55.25
N SER A 127 37.44 0.34 54.48
CA SER A 127 38.19 -0.82 54.95
C SER A 127 39.63 -0.46 55.30
N ARG A 128 40.30 0.37 54.48
CA ARG A 128 41.64 0.89 54.80
C ARG A 128 41.66 1.71 56.09
N ALA A 129 40.66 2.56 56.32
CA ALA A 129 40.56 3.34 57.55
C ALA A 129 40.32 2.47 58.80
N VAL A 130 39.55 1.40 58.67
CA VAL A 130 39.39 0.40 59.74
C VAL A 130 40.70 -0.33 60.02
N LEU A 131 41.37 -0.86 58.99
CA LEU A 131 42.65 -1.55 59.13
C LEU A 131 43.74 -0.66 59.77
N GLN A 132 43.79 0.63 59.43
CA GLN A 132 44.71 1.57 60.07
C GLN A 132 44.40 1.78 61.56
N ARG A 133 43.13 1.87 61.95
CA ARG A 133 42.74 1.96 63.36
C ARG A 133 43.08 0.68 64.12
N ASP A 134 42.75 -0.47 63.54
CA ASP A 134 43.02 -1.77 64.14
C ASP A 134 44.53 -2.00 64.30
N SER A 135 45.33 -1.63 63.29
CA SER A 135 46.80 -1.72 63.36
C SER A 135 47.38 -0.86 64.48
N ARG A 136 46.84 0.36 64.69
CA ARG A 136 47.26 1.23 65.81
C ARG A 136 46.87 0.63 67.16
N SER A 137 45.67 0.06 67.27
CA SER A 137 45.21 -0.63 68.49
C SER A 137 46.10 -1.84 68.79
N PHE A 138 46.34 -2.71 67.81
CA PHE A 138 47.21 -3.87 67.97
C PHE A 138 48.64 -3.49 68.36
N ALA A 139 49.19 -2.43 67.77
CA ALA A 139 50.51 -1.93 68.15
C ALA A 139 50.55 -1.43 69.62
N ALA A 140 49.49 -0.76 70.08
CA ALA A 140 49.35 -0.32 71.47
C ALA A 140 49.23 -1.51 72.44
N ASP A 141 48.44 -2.52 72.07
CA ASP A 141 48.25 -3.74 72.87
C ASP A 141 49.55 -4.54 72.99
N ILE A 142 50.29 -4.73 71.88
CA ILE A 142 51.60 -5.39 71.89
C ILE A 142 52.60 -4.60 72.75
N GLY A 143 52.62 -3.27 72.62
CA GLY A 143 53.47 -2.40 73.43
C GLY A 143 53.17 -2.54 74.92
N ALA A 144 51.90 -2.56 75.31
CA ALA A 144 51.48 -2.75 76.69
C ALA A 144 51.87 -4.14 77.24
N GLN A 145 51.75 -5.19 76.42
CA GLN A 145 52.13 -6.57 76.77
C GLN A 145 53.64 -6.71 77.00
N ILE A 146 54.47 -6.08 76.14
CA ILE A 146 55.94 -6.12 76.27
C ILE A 146 56.40 -5.32 77.49
N LEU A 147 55.80 -4.15 77.75
CA LEU A 147 56.19 -3.27 78.86
C LEU A 147 55.63 -3.68 80.24
N HIS A 148 54.79 -4.73 80.33
CA HIS A 148 54.16 -5.21 81.58
C HIS A 148 53.51 -4.10 82.44
N ARG A 149 53.05 -3.02 81.83
CA ARG A 149 52.41 -1.90 82.54
C ARG A 149 51.38 -1.20 81.64
N PRO A 150 50.15 -0.94 82.12
CA PRO A 150 49.14 -0.28 81.29
C PRO A 150 49.57 1.17 81.01
N LEU A 151 49.72 1.52 79.74
CA LEU A 151 49.96 2.89 79.28
C LEU A 151 48.68 3.71 79.49
N SER A 152 48.51 4.24 80.70
CA SER A 152 47.48 5.21 81.06
C SER A 152 47.78 6.57 80.40
N GLU A 153 46.98 6.89 79.38
CA GLU A 153 46.24 8.15 79.23
C GLU A 153 47.01 9.49 79.17
N ARG A 154 48.32 9.53 78.91
CA ARG A 154 49.07 10.81 78.89
C ARG A 154 49.84 11.19 77.62
N ILE A 155 49.73 10.44 76.53
CA ILE A 155 50.49 10.72 75.29
C ILE A 155 49.61 11.21 74.12
N ILE A 156 48.28 11.25 74.27
CA ILE A 156 47.38 11.65 73.16
C ILE A 156 47.38 13.18 72.88
N SER A 157 47.98 14.02 73.74
CA SER A 157 47.99 15.48 73.51
C SER A 157 49.22 16.03 72.76
N GLU A 158 50.14 15.20 72.28
CA GLU A 158 51.41 15.71 71.71
C GLU A 158 51.81 15.06 70.37
N VAL A 159 50.83 14.81 69.49
CA VAL A 159 51.09 14.69 68.05
C VAL A 159 49.94 15.35 67.29
N GLU A 160 49.86 16.67 67.37
CA GLU A 160 49.33 17.49 66.29
C GLU A 160 50.39 17.53 65.18
N PRO A 161 50.05 17.29 63.90
CA PRO A 161 50.82 17.85 62.82
C PRO A 161 50.00 18.94 62.13
N HIS A 162 50.59 20.13 62.12
CA HIS A 162 50.47 21.05 61.00
C HIS A 162 50.66 20.33 59.66
N VAL A 163 49.96 20.86 58.64
CA VAL A 163 49.91 20.53 57.20
C VAL A 163 48.72 19.67 56.78
#